data_AF-A0A9D8VS48-F1
#
_entry.id   AF-A0A9D8VS48-F1
#
_cell.length_a   1.000
_cell.length_b   1.000
_cell.length_c   1.000
_cell.angle_alpha   90.00
_cell.angle_beta   90.00
_cell.angle_gamma   90.00
#
_symmetry.space_group_name_H-M   'P 1'
#
loop_
_entity.id
_entity.type
_entity.pdbx_description
1 polymer ?
#
loop_
_entity_poly.entity_id
_entity_poly.type
_entity_poly.pdbx_seq_one_letter_code
_entity_poly.pdbx_strand_id
1 'polypeptide(L)'
;MAWKRVFAANRQAEASTRQAELARRDFVAELFNRAVGQLSDDRLEVRLGAVYTLRQIAEDFPDLAEPVYRLLATYIRQNSKDYGDLSPPPDIDEIMKMVQRWLELKN
;
A
#
# COMPACT_ATOMS: atom_id res chain seq x y z
N MET A 1 6.84 -25.93 -40.56
CA MET A 1 6.66 -26.31 -39.13
C MET A 1 7.32 -25.35 -38.13
N ALA A 2 8.30 -24.52 -38.54
CA ALA A 2 8.93 -23.51 -37.67
C ALA A 2 7.97 -22.40 -37.20
N TRP A 3 7.10 -21.88 -38.08
CA TRP A 3 6.15 -20.81 -37.76
C TRP A 3 5.17 -21.17 -36.62
N LYS A 4 4.64 -22.40 -36.61
CA LYS A 4 3.75 -22.87 -35.52
C LYS A 4 4.44 -22.87 -34.14
N ARG A 5 5.75 -23.15 -34.10
CA ARG A 5 6.54 -23.13 -32.86
C ARG A 5 6.79 -21.70 -32.37
N VAL A 6 7.04 -20.76 -33.29
CA VAL A 6 7.22 -19.33 -32.96
C VAL A 6 5.93 -18.72 -32.42
N PHE A 7 4.78 -18.98 -33.06
CA PHE A 7 3.48 -18.53 -32.56
C PHE A 7 3.11 -19.14 -31.19
N ALA A 8 3.41 -20.42 -30.98
CA ALA A 8 3.20 -21.07 -29.69
C ALA A 8 4.10 -20.48 -28.59
N ALA A 9 5.37 -20.20 -28.90
CA ALA A 9 6.30 -19.57 -27.97
C ALA A 9 5.88 -18.14 -27.60
N ASN A 10 5.42 -17.33 -28.56
CA ASN A 10 4.90 -15.99 -28.29
C ASN A 10 3.64 -16.03 -27.42
N ARG A 11 2.68 -16.91 -27.73
CA ARG A 11 1.49 -17.08 -26.88
C ARG A 11 1.83 -17.54 -25.48
N GLN A 12 2.82 -18.43 -25.34
CA GLN A 12 3.28 -18.89 -24.03
C GLN A 12 3.92 -17.74 -23.24
N ALA A 13 4.76 -16.93 -23.87
CA ALA A 13 5.36 -15.76 -23.25
C ALA A 13 4.29 -14.75 -22.80
N GLU A 14 3.31 -14.45 -23.65
CA GLU A 14 2.17 -13.58 -23.30
C GLU A 14 1.28 -14.15 -22.18
N ALA A 15 1.12 -15.46 -22.11
CA ALA A 15 0.40 -16.11 -21.02
C ALA A 15 1.17 -15.99 -19.71
N SER A 16 2.48 -16.24 -19.73
CA SER A 16 3.35 -16.11 -18.56
C SER A 16 3.42 -14.68 -18.03
N THR A 17 3.48 -13.66 -18.90
CA THR A 17 3.48 -12.25 -18.47
C THR A 17 2.15 -11.87 -17.82
N ARG A 18 1.01 -12.29 -18.40
CA ARG A 18 -0.31 -12.07 -17.80
C ARG A 18 -0.47 -12.77 -16.45
N GLN A 19 0.03 -13.99 -16.32
CA GLN A 19 0.01 -14.71 -15.05
C GLN A 19 0.86 -14.03 -13.98
N ALA A 20 2.05 -13.54 -14.35
CA ALA A 20 2.91 -12.79 -13.42
C ALA A 20 2.25 -11.48 -12.95
N GLU A 21 1.57 -10.77 -13.85
CA GLU A 21 0.84 -9.54 -13.51
C GLU A 21 -0.35 -9.82 -12.58
N LEU A 22 -1.13 -10.87 -12.84
CA LEU A 22 -2.21 -11.30 -11.95
C LEU A 22 -1.69 -11.69 -10.56
N ALA A 23 -0.63 -12.49 -10.51
CA ALA A 23 -0.02 -12.89 -9.24
C ALA A 23 0.52 -11.68 -8.45
N ARG A 24 1.11 -10.69 -9.14
CA ARG A 24 1.55 -9.44 -8.52
C ARG A 24 0.39 -8.66 -7.90
N ARG A 25 -0.76 -8.61 -8.59
CA ARG A 25 -1.97 -7.95 -8.11
C ARG A 25 -2.59 -8.66 -6.90
N ASP A 26 -2.66 -9.98 -6.94
CA ASP A 26 -3.18 -10.77 -5.81
C ASP A 26 -2.29 -10.60 -4.57
N PHE A 27 -0.96 -10.64 -4.76
CA PHE A 27 -0.01 -10.45 -3.68
C PHE A 27 -0.12 -9.06 -3.04
N VAL A 28 -0.19 -7.98 -3.84
CA VAL A 28 -0.32 -6.62 -3.27
C VAL A 28 -1.66 -6.43 -2.55
N ALA A 29 -2.75 -7.04 -3.04
CA ALA A 29 -4.04 -7.00 -2.38
C ALA A 29 -4.00 -7.70 -1.00
N GLU A 30 -3.34 -8.86 -0.91
CA GLU A 30 -3.13 -9.55 0.37
C GLU A 30 -2.28 -8.73 1.33
N LEU A 31 -1.17 -8.15 0.84
CA LEU A 31 -0.28 -7.32 1.64
C LEU A 31 -1.00 -6.06 2.17
N PHE A 32 -1.80 -5.42 1.32
CA PHE A 32 -2.63 -4.28 1.70
C PHE A 32 -3.61 -4.68 2.81
N ASN A 33 -4.39 -5.75 2.64
CA ASN A 33 -5.35 -6.21 3.64
C ASN A 33 -4.68 -6.56 4.98
N ARG A 34 -3.52 -7.22 4.94
CA ARG A 34 -2.72 -7.53 6.14
C ARG A 34 -2.29 -6.26 6.86
N ALA A 35 -1.71 -5.30 6.13
CA ALA A 35 -1.25 -4.05 6.72
C ALA A 35 -2.41 -3.24 7.32
N VAL A 36 -3.56 -3.16 6.64
CA VAL A 36 -4.75 -2.51 7.19
C VAL A 36 -5.21 -3.16 8.49
N GLY A 37 -5.26 -4.49 8.57
CA GLY A 37 -5.63 -5.19 9.81
C GLY A 37 -4.63 -4.98 10.96
N GLN A 38 -3.36 -4.76 10.64
CA GLN A 38 -2.29 -4.52 11.62
C GLN A 38 -2.25 -3.09 12.17
N LEU A 39 -2.98 -2.13 11.57
CA LEU A 39 -3.07 -0.76 12.10
C LEU A 39 -3.72 -0.72 13.48
N SER A 40 -4.58 -1.67 13.83
CA SER A 40 -5.23 -1.75 15.14
C SER A 40 -4.52 -2.68 16.14
N ASP A 41 -3.29 -3.12 15.85
CA ASP A 41 -2.54 -3.99 16.77
C ASP A 41 -2.11 -3.19 18.02
N ASP A 42 -2.17 -3.83 19.19
CA ASP A 42 -1.79 -3.19 20.45
C ASP A 42 -0.30 -2.81 20.49
N ARG A 43 0.54 -3.52 19.74
CA ARG A 43 1.99 -3.33 19.70
C ARG A 43 2.39 -2.27 18.69
N LEU A 44 3.14 -1.27 19.16
CA LEU A 44 3.59 -0.14 18.34
C LEU A 44 4.43 -0.59 17.14
N GLU A 45 5.32 -1.57 17.31
CA GLU A 45 6.17 -2.08 16.25
C GLU A 45 5.38 -2.72 15.09
N VAL A 46 4.22 -3.32 15.39
CA VAL A 46 3.33 -3.90 14.38
C VAL A 46 2.62 -2.79 13.61
N ARG A 47 2.09 -1.79 14.32
CA ARG A 47 1.42 -0.63 13.68
C ARG A 47 2.37 0.15 12.79
N LEU A 48 3.61 0.40 13.25
CA LEU A 48 4.63 1.05 12.42
C LEU A 48 5.00 0.21 11.19
N GLY A 49 5.13 -1.11 11.36
CA GLY A 49 5.34 -2.02 10.23
C GLY A 49 4.21 -1.92 9.20
N ALA A 50 2.96 -1.82 9.64
CA ALA A 50 1.81 -1.61 8.76
C ALA A 50 1.87 -0.26 8.02
N VAL A 51 2.18 0.83 8.73
CA VAL A 51 2.29 2.18 8.14
C VAL A 51 3.36 2.22 7.04
N TYR A 52 4.55 1.67 7.30
CA TYR A 52 5.61 1.62 6.29
C TYR A 52 5.28 0.69 5.12
N THR A 53 4.60 -0.43 5.38
CA THR A 53 4.12 -1.32 4.31
C THR A 53 3.14 -0.59 3.40
N LEU A 54 2.17 0.15 3.98
CA LEU A 54 1.21 0.95 3.21
C LEU A 54 1.90 2.06 2.41
N ARG A 55 2.89 2.73 3.00
CA ARG A 55 3.71 3.73 2.27
C ARG A 55 4.37 3.10 1.06
N GLN A 56 5.04 1.98 1.25
CA GLN A 56 5.73 1.29 0.16
C GLN A 56 4.76 0.85 -0.94
N ILE A 57 3.57 0.34 -0.59
CA ILE A 57 2.53 0.02 -1.57
C ILE A 57 2.13 1.26 -2.38
N ALA A 58 1.93 2.41 -1.73
CA ALA A 58 1.59 3.66 -2.42
C ALA A 58 2.70 4.16 -3.36
N GLU A 59 3.96 3.90 -3.03
CA GLU A 59 5.13 4.27 -3.85
C GLU A 59 5.33 3.31 -5.04
N ASP A 60 5.19 2.00 -4.80
CA ASP A 60 5.41 0.94 -5.80
C ASP A 60 4.21 0.77 -6.77
N PHE A 61 3.00 1.16 -6.32
CA PHE A 61 1.73 1.00 -7.06
C PHE A 61 0.95 2.32 -7.07
N PRO A 62 1.20 3.21 -8.06
CA PRO A 62 0.60 4.54 -8.12
C PRO A 62 -0.93 4.56 -8.15
N ASP A 63 -1.57 3.51 -8.69
CA ASP A 63 -3.02 3.32 -8.70
C ASP A 63 -3.61 3.05 -7.30
N LEU A 64 -2.78 2.57 -6.37
CA LEU A 64 -3.15 2.34 -4.96
C LEU A 64 -2.77 3.51 -4.05
N ALA A 65 -1.96 4.46 -4.52
CA ALA A 65 -1.51 5.59 -3.70
C ALA A 65 -2.68 6.36 -3.08
N GLU A 66 -3.62 6.80 -3.90
CA GLU A 66 -4.74 7.60 -3.43
C GLU A 66 -5.68 6.84 -2.44
N PRO A 67 -6.07 5.57 -2.70
CA PRO A 67 -6.74 4.74 -1.71
C PRO A 67 -6.01 4.62 -0.37
N VAL A 68 -4.68 4.39 -0.39
CA VAL A 68 -3.84 4.30 0.80
C VAL A 68 -3.92 5.60 1.61
N TYR A 69 -3.64 6.75 0.99
CA TYR A 69 -3.61 8.02 1.71
C TYR A 69 -5.00 8.42 2.24
N ARG A 70 -6.09 8.11 1.53
CA ARG A 70 -7.46 8.32 2.03
C ARG A 70 -7.80 7.43 3.23
N LEU A 71 -7.37 6.17 3.21
CA LEU A 71 -7.54 5.27 4.34
C LEU A 71 -6.81 5.81 5.56
N LEU A 72 -5.54 6.18 5.40
CA LEU A 72 -4.69 6.73 6.44
C LEU A 72 -5.24 8.05 7.02
N ALA A 73 -5.73 8.96 6.18
CA ALA A 73 -6.40 10.18 6.64
C ALA A 73 -7.67 9.86 7.45
N THR A 74 -8.42 8.84 7.05
CA THR A 74 -9.61 8.38 7.79
C THR A 74 -9.22 7.75 9.12
N TYR A 75 -8.17 6.95 9.14
CA TYR A 75 -7.62 6.34 10.35
C TYR A 75 -7.19 7.41 11.37
N ILE A 76 -6.50 8.47 10.94
CA ILE A 76 -6.18 9.61 11.83
C ILE A 76 -7.47 10.23 12.37
N ARG A 77 -8.46 10.55 11.52
CA ARG A 77 -9.71 11.19 12.00
C ARG A 77 -10.47 10.35 13.03
N GLN A 78 -10.40 9.02 12.92
CA GLN A 78 -11.06 8.11 13.86
C GLN A 78 -10.27 7.93 15.16
N ASN A 79 -8.94 8.02 15.09
CA ASN A 79 -8.04 7.81 16.23
C ASN A 79 -7.45 9.10 16.80
N SER A 80 -7.81 10.26 16.25
CA SER A 80 -7.32 11.55 16.71
C SER A 80 -7.87 11.80 18.10
N LYS A 81 -7.03 11.60 19.10
CA LYS A 81 -7.23 12.14 20.43
C LYS A 81 -6.67 13.56 20.42
N ASP A 82 -7.27 14.43 21.23
CA ASP A 82 -6.61 15.69 21.56
C ASP A 82 -5.36 15.34 22.37
N TYR A 83 -4.20 15.49 21.74
CA TYR A 83 -2.91 15.23 22.39
C TYR A 83 -2.48 16.42 23.25
N GLY A 84 -3.15 17.59 23.17
CA GLY A 84 -2.75 18.80 23.87
C GLY A 84 -1.29 19.16 23.56
N ASP A 85 -0.49 19.32 24.61
CA ASP A 85 0.96 19.57 24.52
C ASP A 85 1.79 18.29 24.29
N LEU A 86 1.18 17.11 24.31
CA LEU A 86 1.87 15.85 24.06
C LEU A 86 2.03 15.61 22.56
N SER A 87 3.15 15.01 22.18
CA SER A 87 3.31 14.50 20.81
C SER A 87 2.41 13.29 20.57
N PRO A 88 1.81 13.17 19.37
CA PRO A 88 1.06 11.97 18.99
C PRO A 88 1.96 10.72 19.06
N PRO A 89 1.37 9.52 19.21
CA PRO A 89 2.10 8.26 19.08
C PRO A 89 2.90 8.21 17.77
N PRO A 90 4.09 7.57 17.74
CA PRO A 90 4.96 7.59 16.57
C PRO A 90 4.30 7.09 15.28
N ASP A 91 3.41 6.11 15.37
CA ASP A 91 2.64 5.61 14.23
C ASP A 91 1.66 6.66 13.70
N ILE A 92 1.00 7.41 14.59
CA ILE A 92 0.09 8.49 14.19
C ILE A 92 0.86 9.67 13.57
N ASP A 93 2.00 10.05 14.17
CA ASP A 93 2.88 11.09 13.64
C ASP A 93 3.39 10.77 12.23
N GLU A 94 3.82 9.53 11.99
CA GLU A 94 4.25 9.09 10.66
C GLU A 94 3.10 9.15 9.65
N ILE A 95 1.90 8.71 10.01
CA ILE A 95 0.73 8.79 9.13
C ILE A 95 0.41 10.26 8.80
N MET A 96 0.48 11.17 9.78
CA MET A 96 0.25 12.60 9.56
C MET A 96 1.25 13.17 8.55
N LYS A 97 2.55 12.89 8.71
CA LYS A 97 3.60 13.30 7.77
C LYS A 97 3.38 12.76 6.37
N MET A 98 2.99 11.50 6.25
CA MET A 98 2.69 10.87 4.96
C MET A 98 1.51 11.54 4.25
N VAL A 99 0.39 11.75 4.96
CA VAL A 99 -0.80 12.40 4.41
C VAL A 99 -0.51 13.84 4.03
N GLN A 100 0.21 14.59 4.88
CA GLN A 100 0.61 15.96 4.58
C GLN A 100 1.45 16.04 3.31
N ARG A 101 2.51 15.21 3.20
CA ARG A 101 3.35 15.15 1.99
C ARG A 101 2.53 14.84 0.74
N TRP A 102 1.57 13.92 0.83
CA TRP A 102 0.71 13.59 -0.30
C TRP A 102 -0.21 14.76 -0.72
N LEU A 103 -0.73 15.53 0.23
CA LEU A 103 -1.52 16.73 -0.06
C LEU A 103 -0.67 17.82 -0.72
N GLU A 104 0.58 17.99 -0.28
CA GLU A 104 1.53 18.93 -0.89
C GLU A 104 1.85 18.58 -2.34
N LEU A 105 1.92 17.29 -2.69
CA LEU A 105 2.15 16.82 -4.07
C LEU A 105 0.93 16.99 -5.00
N LYS A 106 -0.28 17.19 -4.45
CA LYS A 106 -1.52 17.38 -5.23
C LYS A 106 -1.83 18.85 -5.54
N ASN A 107 -1.19 19.79 -4.85
CA ASN A 107 -1.33 21.23 -5.06
C ASN A 107 -0.27 21.77 -6.02
#